data_AF-A0A9D5QF51-F1
#
_entry.id   AF-A0A9D5QF51-F1
#
_cell.length_a   1.000
_cell.length_b   1.000
_cell.length_c   1.000
_cell.angle_alpha   90.00
_cell.angle_beta   90.00
_cell.angle_gamma   90.00
#
_symmetry.space_group_name_H-M   'P 1'
#
loop_
_entity.id
_entity.type
_entity.pdbx_description
1 polymer ?
#
loop_
_entity_poly.entity_id
_entity_poly.type
_entity_poly.pdbx_seq_one_letter_code
_entity_poly.pdbx_strand_id
1 'polypeptide(L)'
;YYAGGEHIHHPLTPDQYRSFSQGFGFGWRDVSSGGIGFLHDLEGNDKYISEVYAQATSYWFALGMLLDERGNDLYTAAQYSQGAGIHLSIGSLLDLEGDDHYFSRYGPSQGEGHDWAVGWLLDKDGDDSYYASGGQGIGLTNSVGIFVDTRGNDDYGSREALSQGGANMARSTGGVGMFLDLQGNDRYSEEDKGRDNHVWTSGTFALGMDLEAVEPKKEPWQDTVTTFPELDTIKTDSAKMARLFHYASMWEVRGDIAKVRTARRMLIDDYGEAAVDYIFNNEFVTYDGLTIRAIEKHFTEFKDTAAYYLYRGIHAENDTVVSNSIRFLGNLKIEGAGDTLTRMLKDKKNEDLAGVLIYSLGNLADTGAVGAILDYADSENERMRLRVATACLQIKDKKAIPYMIYYLDDEYFTVRTTATLALMQIGKAALVPLEKELEDSNRPLHQTTLVRAIRNVYTNMDDADKSAEIEESLANLARPYLDASYPALREQAHKLLNEVEGKSILTPTEIFISTDINVE
;
A
#
# COMPACT_ATOMS: atom_id res chain seq x y z
N TYR A 1 -0.11 14.94 -10.79
CA TYR A 1 -1.19 15.89 -10.46
C TYR A 1 -1.00 16.58 -9.10
N TYR A 2 -0.79 17.90 -9.04
CA TYR A 2 -0.75 18.67 -7.77
C TYR A 2 -1.93 19.65 -7.69
N ALA A 3 -2.61 19.71 -6.55
CA ALA A 3 -3.68 20.69 -6.30
C ALA A 3 -3.77 21.12 -4.84
N GLY A 4 -3.76 22.43 -4.58
CA GLY A 4 -3.77 23.00 -3.23
C GLY A 4 -2.96 24.30 -3.16
N GLY A 5 -2.63 24.75 -1.95
CA GLY A 5 -1.68 25.86 -1.71
C GLY A 5 -2.22 27.29 -1.78
N GLU A 6 -3.49 27.50 -2.17
CA GLU A 6 -4.05 28.85 -2.33
C GLU A 6 -5.10 29.21 -1.26
N HIS A 7 -6.06 28.32 -1.00
CA HIS A 7 -7.22 28.63 -0.16
C HIS A 7 -7.32 27.73 1.06
N ILE A 8 -6.97 28.27 2.23
CA ILE A 8 -6.99 27.52 3.50
C ILE A 8 -8.38 26.95 3.83
N HIS A 9 -8.43 25.76 4.44
CA HIS A 9 -9.62 25.06 4.93
C HIS A 9 -9.98 25.46 6.38
N HIS A 10 -10.14 26.77 6.59
CA HIS A 10 -10.60 27.29 7.87
C HIS A 10 -12.13 27.20 7.99
N PRO A 11 -12.70 26.80 9.15
CA PRO A 11 -12.03 26.59 10.44
C PRO A 11 -11.61 25.15 10.78
N LEU A 12 -12.00 24.14 9.99
CA LEU A 12 -11.92 22.73 10.41
C LEU A 12 -10.50 22.13 10.33
N THR A 13 -9.68 22.54 9.34
CA THR A 13 -8.24 22.21 9.24
C THR A 13 -7.48 23.45 8.76
N PRO A 14 -7.20 24.41 9.67
CA PRO A 14 -6.71 25.74 9.30
C PRO A 14 -5.26 25.77 8.80
N ASP A 15 -4.56 24.64 8.86
CA ASP A 15 -3.22 24.40 8.33
C ASP A 15 -3.23 23.68 6.98
N GLN A 16 -4.41 23.38 6.43
CA GLN A 16 -4.59 22.70 5.14
C GLN A 16 -5.31 23.60 4.13
N TYR A 17 -5.25 23.24 2.85
CA TYR A 17 -5.78 23.94 1.69
C TYR A 17 -6.91 23.14 1.04
N ARG A 18 -7.90 23.86 0.53
CA ARG A 18 -8.98 23.33 -0.29
C ARG A 18 -8.47 23.15 -1.71
N SER A 19 -8.58 21.92 -2.21
CA SER A 19 -8.02 21.49 -3.50
C SER A 19 -9.04 21.47 -4.62
N PHE A 20 -10.27 21.02 -4.33
CA PHE A 20 -11.43 20.99 -5.25
C PHE A 20 -11.10 20.48 -6.67
N SER A 21 -10.37 19.37 -6.79
CA SER A 21 -9.86 18.88 -8.08
C SER A 21 -9.69 17.36 -8.11
N GLN A 22 -8.99 16.82 -9.12
CA GLN A 22 -8.68 15.39 -9.25
C GLN A 22 -9.94 14.52 -9.16
N GLY A 23 -10.94 14.84 -9.98
CA GLY A 23 -12.23 14.14 -9.95
C GLY A 23 -13.23 14.66 -8.92
N PHE A 24 -12.97 15.80 -8.26
CA PHE A 24 -13.89 16.36 -7.26
C PHE A 24 -15.23 16.82 -7.85
N GLY A 25 -16.35 16.33 -7.30
CA GLY A 25 -17.71 16.78 -7.64
C GLY A 25 -18.28 17.75 -6.60
N PHE A 26 -18.87 18.87 -7.03
CA PHE A 26 -19.31 19.91 -6.10
C PHE A 26 -20.69 20.49 -6.41
N GLY A 27 -21.61 20.39 -5.44
CA GLY A 27 -22.83 21.18 -5.37
C GLY A 27 -22.72 22.30 -4.33
N TRP A 28 -23.35 23.44 -4.62
CA TRP A 28 -23.49 24.53 -3.66
C TRP A 28 -24.66 24.27 -2.73
N ARG A 29 -24.34 23.94 -1.48
CA ARG A 29 -25.32 23.83 -0.41
C ARG A 29 -26.18 25.10 -0.34
N ASP A 30 -27.48 24.90 -0.18
CA ASP A 30 -28.52 25.95 -0.11
C ASP A 30 -28.75 26.77 -1.39
N VAL A 31 -28.00 26.52 -2.47
CA VAL A 31 -28.16 27.25 -3.75
C VAL A 31 -28.46 26.31 -4.91
N SER A 32 -27.63 25.29 -5.14
CA SER A 32 -27.78 24.36 -6.25
C SER A 32 -27.13 23.01 -5.97
N SER A 33 -27.93 21.95 -6.03
CA SER A 33 -27.49 20.56 -5.95
C SER A 33 -26.78 20.11 -7.24
N GLY A 34 -25.84 19.16 -7.12
CA GLY A 34 -25.26 18.49 -8.28
C GLY A 34 -23.89 19.02 -8.69
N GLY A 35 -23.27 18.30 -9.63
CA GLY A 35 -21.92 18.52 -10.12
C GLY A 35 -21.25 17.18 -10.39
N ILE A 36 -20.51 17.06 -11.49
CA ILE A 36 -19.75 15.85 -11.81
C ILE A 36 -18.28 16.24 -11.97
N GLY A 37 -17.43 15.64 -11.15
CA GLY A 37 -15.99 15.62 -11.34
C GLY A 37 -15.58 14.27 -11.87
N PHE A 38 -14.73 14.25 -12.90
CA PHE A 38 -14.14 13.02 -13.41
C PHE A 38 -12.69 13.26 -13.79
N LEU A 39 -11.82 12.38 -13.33
CA LEU A 39 -10.45 12.24 -13.82
C LEU A 39 -10.28 10.80 -14.30
N HIS A 40 -9.67 10.65 -15.47
CA HIS A 40 -9.32 9.35 -16.04
C HIS A 40 -7.85 9.41 -16.45
N ASP A 41 -7.01 8.67 -15.75
CA ASP A 41 -5.63 8.40 -16.15
C ASP A 41 -5.55 6.99 -16.75
N LEU A 42 -4.65 6.81 -17.71
CA LEU A 42 -4.57 5.59 -18.52
C LEU A 42 -3.28 4.80 -18.25
N GLU A 43 -2.17 5.49 -18.02
CA GLU A 43 -0.86 4.86 -17.86
C GLU A 43 0.14 5.84 -17.25
N GLY A 44 0.97 5.34 -16.33
CA GLY A 44 2.07 6.10 -15.75
C GLY A 44 2.24 5.82 -14.28
N ASN A 45 3.42 6.11 -13.73
CA ASN A 45 3.65 6.03 -12.28
C ASN A 45 3.43 7.42 -11.68
N ASP A 46 2.17 7.79 -11.51
CA ASP A 46 1.76 9.15 -11.26
C ASP A 46 1.79 9.53 -9.78
N LYS A 47 1.57 10.83 -9.54
CA LYS A 47 1.50 11.42 -8.19
C LYS A 47 0.27 12.29 -8.10
N TYR A 48 -0.73 11.84 -7.36
CA TYR A 48 -1.91 12.60 -6.99
C TYR A 48 -1.65 13.25 -5.63
N ILE A 49 -1.23 14.52 -5.66
CA ILE A 49 -0.93 15.28 -4.46
C ILE A 49 -2.01 16.33 -4.28
N SER A 50 -2.72 16.23 -3.16
CA SER A 50 -3.76 17.17 -2.78
C SER A 50 -3.84 17.32 -1.27
N GLU A 51 -4.71 18.20 -0.79
CA GLU A 51 -5.01 18.31 0.63
C GLU A 51 -6.48 18.00 0.89
N VAL A 52 -7.36 19.01 0.95
CA VAL A 52 -8.78 18.79 1.27
C VAL A 52 -9.67 18.81 0.03
N TYR A 53 -10.60 17.87 -0.11
CA TYR A 53 -11.58 17.77 -1.22
C TYR A 53 -10.95 17.49 -2.59
N ALA A 54 -10.46 16.27 -2.80
CA ALA A 54 -9.86 15.84 -4.08
C ALA A 54 -9.99 14.33 -4.27
N GLN A 55 -9.39 13.78 -5.34
CA GLN A 55 -9.24 12.33 -5.56
C GLN A 55 -10.57 11.59 -5.51
N ALA A 56 -11.44 11.90 -6.47
CA ALA A 56 -12.80 11.37 -6.59
C ALA A 56 -13.79 11.72 -5.47
N THR A 57 -13.45 12.58 -4.50
CA THR A 57 -14.44 12.99 -3.50
C THR A 57 -15.56 13.82 -4.10
N SER A 58 -16.69 13.88 -3.42
CA SER A 58 -17.76 14.81 -3.79
C SER A 58 -18.43 15.45 -2.58
N TYR A 59 -19.12 16.57 -2.83
CA TYR A 59 -19.87 17.28 -1.81
C TYR A 59 -21.22 17.76 -2.36
N TRP A 60 -22.31 17.45 -1.62
CA TRP A 60 -23.67 17.96 -1.84
C TRP A 60 -24.34 17.55 -3.17
N PHE A 61 -25.01 16.40 -3.18
CA PHE A 61 -25.74 15.86 -4.36
C PHE A 61 -24.90 15.71 -5.62
N ALA A 62 -23.57 15.69 -5.48
CA ALA A 62 -22.61 15.61 -6.57
C ALA A 62 -22.05 14.18 -6.75
N LEU A 63 -21.38 13.97 -7.87
CA LEU A 63 -20.64 12.77 -8.20
C LEU A 63 -19.17 13.13 -8.43
N GLY A 64 -18.27 12.50 -7.70
CA GLY A 64 -16.83 12.61 -7.88
C GLY A 64 -16.28 11.26 -8.30
N MET A 65 -15.41 11.25 -9.31
CA MET A 65 -14.88 10.03 -9.91
C MET A 65 -13.41 10.20 -10.28
N LEU A 66 -12.62 9.18 -10.00
CA LEU A 66 -11.26 9.01 -10.49
C LEU A 66 -11.13 7.56 -10.95
N LEU A 67 -10.67 7.38 -12.18
CA LEU A 67 -10.26 6.10 -12.74
C LEU A 67 -8.78 6.21 -13.08
N ASP A 68 -7.95 5.40 -12.43
CA ASP A 68 -6.60 5.13 -12.88
C ASP A 68 -6.55 3.69 -13.42
N GLU A 69 -5.79 3.46 -14.47
CA GLU A 69 -5.73 2.16 -15.12
C GLU A 69 -4.42 1.41 -14.87
N ARG A 70 -3.26 2.08 -14.87
CA ARG A 70 -1.96 1.39 -14.90
C ARG A 70 -0.83 2.22 -14.36
N GLY A 71 -0.05 1.58 -13.49
CA GLY A 71 1.26 2.03 -13.06
C GLY A 71 1.32 2.06 -11.55
N ASN A 72 2.47 2.41 -11.00
CA ASN A 72 2.67 2.44 -9.55
C ASN A 72 2.54 3.88 -9.04
N ASP A 73 1.43 4.14 -8.39
CA ASP A 73 0.86 5.44 -8.12
C ASP A 73 0.96 5.87 -6.66
N LEU A 74 0.95 7.19 -6.49
CA LEU A 74 0.96 7.81 -5.17
C LEU A 74 -0.23 8.74 -5.01
N TYR A 75 -1.16 8.36 -4.13
CA TYR A 75 -2.29 9.17 -3.72
C TYR A 75 -2.04 9.78 -2.34
N THR A 76 -1.79 11.08 -2.28
CA THR A 76 -1.61 11.81 -1.03
C THR A 76 -2.68 12.89 -0.87
N ALA A 77 -3.35 12.87 0.28
CA ALA A 77 -4.37 13.84 0.66
C ALA A 77 -4.34 14.16 2.17
N ALA A 78 -5.04 15.23 2.56
CA ALA A 78 -5.21 15.59 3.97
C ALA A 78 -6.51 15.02 4.53
N GLN A 79 -7.64 15.22 3.85
CA GLN A 79 -8.98 14.81 4.31
C GLN A 79 -10.01 14.95 3.17
N TYR A 80 -11.13 14.24 3.23
CA TYR A 80 -12.19 14.30 2.23
C TYR A 80 -11.63 13.98 0.84
N SER A 81 -11.12 12.76 0.70
CA SER A 81 -10.38 12.31 -0.48
C SER A 81 -10.62 10.84 -0.81
N GLN A 82 -9.99 10.37 -1.87
CA GLN A 82 -9.83 8.94 -2.21
C GLN A 82 -11.18 8.20 -2.25
N GLY A 83 -12.10 8.74 -3.03
CA GLY A 83 -13.42 8.16 -3.20
C GLY A 83 -14.40 8.41 -2.05
N ALA A 84 -14.08 9.29 -1.10
CA ALA A 84 -15.03 9.62 -0.04
C ALA A 84 -16.24 10.42 -0.56
N GLY A 85 -17.46 10.03 -0.16
CA GLY A 85 -18.68 10.77 -0.46
C GLY A 85 -19.11 11.63 0.73
N ILE A 86 -19.41 12.91 0.51
CA ILE A 86 -19.70 13.88 1.58
C ILE A 86 -21.06 14.58 1.37
N HIS A 87 -21.98 14.37 2.31
CA HIS A 87 -23.32 14.96 2.33
C HIS A 87 -24.17 14.67 1.08
N LEU A 88 -24.90 13.55 1.10
CA LEU A 88 -25.85 13.17 0.05
C LEU A 88 -25.20 13.07 -1.35
N SER A 89 -23.92 12.75 -1.42
CA SER A 89 -23.14 12.70 -2.66
C SER A 89 -22.48 11.33 -2.84
N ILE A 90 -21.85 11.11 -3.99
CA ILE A 90 -21.14 9.87 -4.31
C ILE A 90 -19.68 10.18 -4.65
N GLY A 91 -18.73 9.60 -3.92
CA GLY A 91 -17.32 9.58 -4.29
C GLY A 91 -16.94 8.18 -4.77
N SER A 92 -16.14 8.08 -5.83
CA SER A 92 -15.77 6.80 -6.45
C SER A 92 -14.37 6.83 -7.02
N LEU A 93 -13.41 6.24 -6.30
CA LEU A 93 -12.06 5.99 -6.82
C LEU A 93 -11.98 4.54 -7.31
N LEU A 94 -11.44 4.36 -8.51
CA LEU A 94 -11.17 3.07 -9.12
C LEU A 94 -9.72 3.06 -9.61
N ASP A 95 -8.92 2.14 -9.09
CA ASP A 95 -7.59 1.81 -9.59
C ASP A 95 -7.60 0.36 -10.10
N LEU A 96 -6.82 0.06 -11.14
CA LEU A 96 -6.91 -1.22 -11.86
C LEU A 96 -5.63 -2.07 -11.82
N GLU A 97 -4.44 -1.46 -11.78
CA GLU A 97 -3.14 -2.17 -11.85
C GLU A 97 -2.01 -1.29 -11.31
N GLY A 98 -1.24 -1.78 -10.34
CA GLY A 98 -0.12 -1.00 -9.79
C GLY A 98 0.33 -1.53 -8.45
N ASP A 99 1.59 -1.28 -8.03
CA ASP A 99 1.88 -1.33 -6.58
C ASP A 99 1.77 0.10 -6.06
N ASP A 100 0.64 0.43 -5.45
CA ASP A 100 0.15 1.77 -5.20
C ASP A 100 0.18 2.16 -3.72
N HIS A 101 0.26 3.47 -3.49
CA HIS A 101 0.38 4.04 -2.16
C HIS A 101 -0.69 5.10 -1.92
N TYR A 102 -1.64 4.75 -1.07
CA TYR A 102 -2.74 5.60 -0.65
C TYR A 102 -2.54 6.14 0.75
N PHE A 103 -2.47 7.46 0.85
CA PHE A 103 -2.40 8.16 2.11
C PHE A 103 -3.39 9.30 2.22
N SER A 104 -4.18 9.26 3.28
CA SER A 104 -4.88 10.41 3.81
C SER A 104 -4.46 10.67 5.25
N ARG A 105 -4.15 11.92 5.58
CA ARG A 105 -3.81 12.25 6.98
C ARG A 105 -4.98 12.02 7.93
N TYR A 106 -6.19 12.35 7.48
CA TYR A 106 -7.43 12.27 8.25
C TYR A 106 -8.55 11.59 7.44
N GLY A 107 -9.48 10.94 8.14
CA GLY A 107 -10.78 10.58 7.57
C GLY A 107 -11.76 11.76 7.59
N PRO A 108 -12.81 11.76 6.76
CA PRO A 108 -13.19 10.70 5.83
C PRO A 108 -12.34 10.63 4.56
N SER A 109 -11.90 9.44 4.19
CA SER A 109 -11.11 9.14 2.99
C SER A 109 -11.35 7.69 2.53
N GLN A 110 -10.65 7.17 1.52
CA GLN A 110 -10.57 5.73 1.20
C GLN A 110 -11.91 5.00 1.20
N GLY A 111 -12.83 5.50 0.37
CA GLY A 111 -14.16 4.92 0.22
C GLY A 111 -15.11 5.15 1.39
N GLU A 112 -14.80 6.06 2.31
CA GLU A 112 -15.71 6.43 3.41
C GLU A 112 -16.91 7.26 2.93
N GLY A 113 -18.10 6.93 3.42
CA GLY A 113 -19.28 7.76 3.27
C GLY A 113 -19.47 8.66 4.50
N HIS A 114 -19.88 9.91 4.30
CA HIS A 114 -20.26 10.80 5.40
C HIS A 114 -21.59 11.53 5.14
N ASP A 115 -22.53 11.43 6.08
CA ASP A 115 -23.83 12.11 6.06
C ASP A 115 -24.71 11.75 4.84
N TRP A 116 -25.28 10.55 4.87
CA TRP A 116 -26.14 10.00 3.80
C TRP A 116 -25.48 9.88 2.41
N ALA A 117 -24.17 10.04 2.36
CA ALA A 117 -23.40 9.89 1.13
C ALA A 117 -22.96 8.44 0.92
N VAL A 118 -22.41 8.17 -0.27
CA VAL A 118 -21.76 6.91 -0.61
C VAL A 118 -20.30 7.20 -0.94
N GLY A 119 -19.38 6.60 -0.19
CA GLY A 119 -17.98 6.51 -0.57
C GLY A 119 -17.67 5.14 -1.14
N TRP A 120 -16.81 5.11 -2.16
CA TRP A 120 -16.31 3.90 -2.77
C TRP A 120 -14.83 4.08 -3.13
N LEU A 121 -14.01 3.10 -2.75
CA LEU A 121 -12.70 2.86 -3.33
C LEU A 121 -12.64 1.39 -3.77
N LEU A 122 -12.26 1.15 -5.04
CA LEU A 122 -11.88 -0.18 -5.50
C LEU A 122 -10.48 -0.12 -6.08
N ASP A 123 -9.61 -0.95 -5.53
CA ASP A 123 -8.34 -1.33 -6.12
C ASP A 123 -8.46 -2.77 -6.61
N LYS A 124 -7.71 -3.12 -7.63
CA LYS A 124 -7.85 -4.39 -8.33
C LYS A 124 -6.60 -5.28 -8.25
N ASP A 125 -5.40 -4.74 -8.34
CA ASP A 125 -4.23 -5.59 -8.57
C ASP A 125 -2.94 -4.86 -8.23
N GLY A 126 -2.22 -5.37 -7.23
CA GLY A 126 -1.02 -4.70 -6.72
C GLY A 126 -0.52 -5.33 -5.44
N ASP A 127 0.70 -5.04 -5.00
CA ASP A 127 1.02 -5.11 -3.57
C ASP A 127 0.92 -3.67 -3.01
N ASP A 128 -0.22 -3.33 -2.42
CA ASP A 128 -0.65 -1.96 -2.15
C ASP A 128 -0.50 -1.54 -0.69
N SER A 129 -0.60 -0.23 -0.45
CA SER A 129 -0.63 0.28 0.92
C SER A 129 -1.62 1.41 1.15
N TYR A 130 -2.46 1.25 2.17
CA TYR A 130 -3.60 2.11 2.47
C TYR A 130 -3.52 2.67 3.88
N TYR A 131 -3.33 3.97 4.01
CA TYR A 131 -3.17 4.63 5.29
C TYR A 131 -4.11 5.82 5.46
N ALA A 132 -5.01 5.73 6.43
CA ALA A 132 -5.89 6.82 6.82
C ALA A 132 -6.10 6.85 8.34
N SER A 133 -6.34 8.02 8.96
CA SER A 133 -6.70 8.01 10.39
C SER A 133 -8.04 7.29 10.61
N GLY A 134 -9.04 7.66 9.80
CA GLY A 134 -10.43 7.20 9.88
C GLY A 134 -10.55 5.71 9.59
N GLY A 135 -9.85 5.24 8.55
CA GLY A 135 -9.80 3.86 8.11
C GLY A 135 -10.28 3.72 6.66
N GLN A 136 -10.87 2.58 6.33
CA GLN A 136 -11.24 2.21 4.97
C GLN A 136 -12.69 1.72 4.93
N GLY A 137 -13.47 2.20 3.96
CA GLY A 137 -14.82 1.70 3.69
C GLY A 137 -15.82 1.92 4.83
N ILE A 138 -15.70 3.03 5.58
CA ILE A 138 -16.54 3.31 6.75
C ILE A 138 -17.82 4.07 6.38
N GLY A 139 -18.95 3.62 6.95
CA GLY A 139 -20.22 4.34 6.92
C GLY A 139 -20.38 5.29 8.11
N LEU A 140 -19.90 6.53 7.98
CA LEU A 140 -20.08 7.60 8.98
C LEU A 140 -21.41 8.37 8.83
N THR A 141 -22.17 8.43 9.91
CA THR A 141 -23.38 9.26 9.98
C THR A 141 -24.40 8.89 8.90
N ASN A 142 -24.91 7.65 8.95
CA ASN A 142 -26.01 7.16 8.09
C ASN A 142 -25.67 7.07 6.60
N SER A 143 -24.39 6.93 6.31
CA SER A 143 -23.85 6.83 4.97
C SER A 143 -23.48 5.38 4.64
N VAL A 144 -23.00 5.19 3.42
CA VAL A 144 -22.42 3.92 2.96
C VAL A 144 -20.95 4.16 2.65
N GLY A 145 -20.05 3.40 3.28
CA GLY A 145 -18.66 3.32 2.89
C GLY A 145 -18.35 1.94 2.32
N ILE A 146 -17.61 1.91 1.22
CA ILE A 146 -17.21 0.68 0.53
C ILE A 146 -15.74 0.78 0.17
N PHE A 147 -14.98 -0.19 0.62
CA PHE A 147 -13.60 -0.42 0.22
C PHE A 147 -13.48 -1.85 -0.29
N VAL A 148 -12.85 -2.01 -1.45
CA VAL A 148 -12.58 -3.31 -2.07
C VAL A 148 -11.17 -3.31 -2.60
N ASP A 149 -10.31 -4.15 -2.04
CA ASP A 149 -9.10 -4.61 -2.71
C ASP A 149 -9.40 -6.00 -3.31
N THR A 150 -8.85 -6.33 -4.47
CA THR A 150 -9.09 -7.65 -5.06
C THR A 150 -7.91 -8.59 -5.08
N ARG A 151 -6.66 -8.10 -5.04
CA ARG A 151 -5.46 -8.94 -5.17
C ARG A 151 -4.22 -8.20 -4.71
N GLY A 152 -3.48 -8.83 -3.81
CA GLY A 152 -2.16 -8.33 -3.44
C GLY A 152 -1.56 -9.05 -2.27
N ASN A 153 -0.49 -8.49 -1.71
CA ASN A 153 -0.18 -8.62 -0.29
C ASN A 153 -0.02 -7.19 0.23
N ASP A 154 -1.03 -6.73 0.94
CA ASP A 154 -1.27 -5.33 1.16
C ASP A 154 -1.04 -4.92 2.60
N ASP A 155 -0.84 -3.62 2.78
CA ASP A 155 -0.71 -2.98 4.08
C ASP A 155 -1.89 -2.05 4.37
N TYR A 156 -2.72 -2.42 5.35
CA TYR A 156 -3.87 -1.63 5.80
C TYR A 156 -3.60 -0.96 7.14
N GLY A 157 -3.48 0.36 7.12
CA GLY A 157 -3.21 1.18 8.29
C GLY A 157 -4.34 2.13 8.67
N SER A 158 -4.71 2.06 9.94
CA SER A 158 -5.64 3.00 10.59
C SER A 158 -5.24 3.31 12.03
N ARG A 159 -5.83 4.36 12.62
CA ARG A 159 -5.62 4.69 14.04
C ARG A 159 -6.92 4.80 14.84
N GLU A 160 -8.04 4.86 14.14
CA GLU A 160 -9.36 5.05 14.75
C GLU A 160 -10.12 3.74 14.90
N ALA A 161 -11.02 3.72 15.88
CA ALA A 161 -11.72 2.51 16.25
C ALA A 161 -12.61 1.93 15.14
N LEU A 162 -13.13 2.71 14.19
CA LEU A 162 -13.99 2.15 13.13
C LEU A 162 -13.18 1.40 12.06
N SER A 163 -11.92 1.80 11.85
CA SER A 163 -10.89 1.15 11.04
C SER A 163 -11.38 0.56 9.71
N GLN A 164 -11.48 -0.76 9.58
CA GLN A 164 -11.81 -1.46 8.34
C GLN A 164 -13.29 -1.85 8.33
N GLY A 165 -14.07 -1.17 7.49
CA GLY A 165 -15.46 -1.51 7.20
C GLY A 165 -16.44 -1.14 8.31
N GLY A 166 -16.06 -0.27 9.24
CA GLY A 166 -16.90 0.12 10.37
C GLY A 166 -18.13 0.96 9.99
N ALA A 167 -19.13 1.00 10.85
CA ALA A 167 -20.26 1.92 10.72
C ALA A 167 -20.82 2.36 12.06
N ASN A 168 -21.34 3.58 12.15
CA ASN A 168 -21.96 4.09 13.38
C ASN A 168 -23.46 4.39 13.21
N MET A 169 -24.17 4.33 14.34
CA MET A 169 -25.53 4.84 14.44
C MET A 169 -25.48 6.34 14.70
N ALA A 170 -26.15 7.14 13.89
CA ALA A 170 -26.23 8.58 14.07
C ALA A 170 -27.60 9.11 13.65
N ARG A 171 -28.05 10.23 14.21
CA ARG A 171 -29.29 10.91 13.77
C ARG A 171 -30.49 9.95 13.54
N SER A 172 -30.62 8.95 14.41
CA SER A 172 -31.69 7.94 14.41
C SER A 172 -31.70 6.91 13.27
N THR A 173 -30.67 6.84 12.43
CA THR A 173 -30.45 5.71 11.50
C THR A 173 -29.01 5.18 11.61
N GLY A 174 -28.70 4.09 10.90
CA GLY A 174 -27.37 3.47 10.91
C GLY A 174 -26.65 3.68 9.58
N GLY A 175 -25.32 3.71 9.61
CA GLY A 175 -24.49 3.61 8.42
C GLY A 175 -24.26 2.16 7.97
N VAL A 176 -23.76 2.00 6.76
CA VAL A 176 -23.25 0.73 6.21
C VAL A 176 -21.76 0.88 5.94
N GLY A 177 -20.96 -0.04 6.49
CA GLY A 177 -19.53 -0.10 6.23
C GLY A 177 -19.19 -1.44 5.58
N MET A 178 -18.34 -1.41 4.57
CA MET A 178 -17.90 -2.61 3.87
C MET A 178 -16.42 -2.50 3.56
N PHE A 179 -15.65 -3.46 4.05
CA PHE A 179 -14.25 -3.63 3.72
C PHE A 179 -14.06 -5.04 3.21
N LEU A 180 -13.60 -5.18 1.98
CA LEU A 180 -13.33 -6.47 1.36
C LEU A 180 -11.89 -6.42 0.87
N ASP A 181 -10.99 -7.14 1.53
CA ASP A 181 -9.84 -7.71 0.86
C ASP A 181 -10.24 -9.12 0.37
N LEU A 182 -9.86 -9.47 -0.85
CA LEU A 182 -10.28 -10.71 -1.50
C LEU A 182 -9.15 -11.70 -1.76
N GLN A 183 -7.89 -11.31 -1.57
CA GLN A 183 -6.76 -12.20 -1.76
C GLN A 183 -5.46 -11.54 -1.25
N GLY A 184 -4.79 -12.19 -0.31
CA GLY A 184 -3.41 -11.83 0.00
C GLY A 184 -2.86 -12.49 1.25
N ASN A 185 -1.61 -12.15 1.60
CA ASN A 185 -1.14 -12.30 2.97
C ASN A 185 -0.90 -10.90 3.51
N ASP A 186 -1.88 -10.38 4.21
CA ASP A 186 -2.04 -8.95 4.42
C ASP A 186 -1.62 -8.54 5.81
N ARG A 187 -1.37 -7.24 5.97
CA ARG A 187 -0.91 -6.69 7.25
C ARG A 187 -1.81 -5.55 7.68
N TYR A 188 -2.22 -5.62 8.94
CA TYR A 188 -3.13 -4.66 9.56
C TYR A 188 -2.46 -3.95 10.72
N SER A 189 -2.71 -2.65 10.87
CA SER A 189 -2.09 -1.84 11.95
C SER A 189 -2.62 -2.15 13.35
N GLU A 190 -3.83 -2.67 13.49
CA GLU A 190 -4.43 -3.08 14.76
C GLU A 190 -5.11 -4.44 14.60
N GLU A 191 -4.57 -5.47 15.24
CA GLU A 191 -5.13 -6.81 15.14
C GLU A 191 -6.50 -6.94 15.82
N ASP A 192 -7.05 -5.98 16.57
CA ASP A 192 -8.33 -6.18 17.26
C ASP A 192 -9.57 -6.21 16.32
N LYS A 193 -9.44 -5.79 15.04
CA LYS A 193 -10.56 -5.71 14.09
C LYS A 193 -10.24 -6.30 12.72
N GLY A 194 -9.53 -5.52 11.89
CA GLY A 194 -9.01 -6.00 10.62
C GLY A 194 -7.89 -6.98 10.88
N ARG A 195 -8.00 -8.15 10.27
CA ARG A 195 -7.02 -9.22 10.42
C ARG A 195 -6.96 -9.98 9.12
N ASP A 196 -5.74 -10.29 8.72
CA ASP A 196 -5.44 -11.26 7.68
C ASP A 196 -6.22 -12.56 7.95
N ASN A 197 -6.84 -13.12 6.93
CA ASN A 197 -7.55 -14.39 6.94
C ASN A 197 -8.83 -14.45 7.79
N HIS A 198 -9.53 -13.33 7.99
CA HIS A 198 -10.68 -13.27 8.89
C HIS A 198 -11.88 -12.52 8.32
N VAL A 199 -13.05 -12.82 8.88
CA VAL A 199 -14.28 -12.04 8.70
C VAL A 199 -14.64 -11.40 10.02
N TRP A 200 -14.93 -10.10 10.00
CA TRP A 200 -15.32 -9.33 11.17
C TRP A 200 -16.54 -8.46 10.90
N THR A 201 -17.10 -7.94 11.99
CA THR A 201 -18.20 -6.96 11.95
C THR A 201 -17.87 -5.85 12.93
N SER A 202 -18.21 -4.60 12.59
CA SER A 202 -17.79 -3.42 13.36
C SER A 202 -18.86 -2.34 13.37
N GLY A 203 -19.67 -2.30 14.44
CA GLY A 203 -20.71 -1.29 14.60
C GLY A 203 -22.08 -1.75 14.07
N THR A 204 -22.82 -0.90 13.36
CA THR A 204 -24.26 -1.13 13.10
C THR A 204 -24.54 -2.12 11.95
N PHE A 205 -24.27 -1.74 10.71
CA PHE A 205 -24.44 -2.60 9.51
C PHE A 205 -23.11 -2.70 8.77
N ALA A 206 -22.16 -3.39 9.37
CA ALA A 206 -20.78 -3.40 8.94
C ALA A 206 -20.27 -4.82 8.70
N LEU A 207 -19.57 -5.02 7.58
CA LEU A 207 -18.86 -6.25 7.27
C LEU A 207 -17.43 -5.89 6.86
N GLY A 208 -16.47 -6.51 7.52
CA GLY A 208 -15.11 -6.60 7.04
C GLY A 208 -14.78 -8.04 6.72
N MET A 209 -14.09 -8.27 5.62
CA MET A 209 -13.49 -9.56 5.33
C MET A 209 -12.15 -9.35 4.66
N ASP A 210 -11.26 -10.25 5.01
CA ASP A 210 -10.00 -10.51 4.36
C ASP A 210 -10.00 -11.99 4.01
N LEU A 211 -9.62 -12.29 2.79
CA LEU A 211 -9.61 -13.66 2.30
C LEU A 211 -8.16 -14.03 2.05
N GLU A 212 -7.78 -15.19 2.57
CA GLU A 212 -6.48 -15.80 2.29
C GLU A 212 -6.14 -15.65 0.83
N ALA A 213 -4.85 -15.45 0.57
CA ALA A 213 -4.22 -15.85 -0.66
C ALA A 213 -4.62 -17.29 -0.96
N VAL A 214 -5.77 -17.45 -1.61
CA VAL A 214 -6.16 -18.72 -2.16
C VAL A 214 -5.15 -18.90 -3.27
N GLU A 215 -4.16 -19.77 -3.05
CA GLU A 215 -3.33 -20.32 -4.12
C GLU A 215 -4.31 -20.58 -5.25
N PRO A 216 -4.29 -19.77 -6.34
CA PRO A 216 -5.48 -19.43 -7.12
C PRO A 216 -6.20 -20.72 -7.39
N LYS A 217 -7.29 -20.96 -6.62
CA LYS A 217 -7.79 -22.29 -6.28
C LYS A 217 -7.69 -23.09 -7.53
N LYS A 218 -6.69 -23.97 -7.70
CA LYS A 218 -6.25 -24.48 -9.01
C LYS A 218 -7.52 -24.75 -9.83
N GLU A 219 -8.00 -23.75 -10.59
CA GLU A 219 -9.43 -23.75 -10.93
C GLU A 219 -9.54 -24.97 -11.78
N PRO A 220 -10.44 -25.95 -11.53
CA PRO A 220 -10.40 -27.22 -12.25
C PRO A 220 -10.17 -26.91 -13.73
N TRP A 221 -8.92 -27.13 -14.19
CA TRP A 221 -8.23 -26.26 -15.17
C TRP A 221 -8.65 -26.59 -16.60
N GLN A 222 -9.92 -26.94 -16.79
CA GLN A 222 -10.34 -27.77 -17.90
C GLN A 222 -11.55 -27.24 -18.68
N ASP A 223 -12.34 -26.30 -18.17
CA ASP A 223 -13.68 -26.15 -18.76
C ASP A 223 -13.90 -24.95 -19.68
N THR A 224 -12.97 -23.98 -19.76
CA THR A 224 -13.05 -22.87 -20.73
C THR A 224 -11.87 -22.90 -21.70
N VAL A 225 -11.98 -23.78 -22.69
CA VAL A 225 -11.09 -23.82 -23.86
C VAL A 225 -11.77 -23.07 -24.99
N THR A 226 -11.07 -22.11 -25.61
CA THR A 226 -11.46 -21.59 -26.93
C THR A 226 -10.54 -22.18 -27.99
N THR A 227 -10.88 -22.03 -29.27
CA THR A 227 -9.99 -22.38 -30.38
C THR A 227 -9.59 -21.12 -31.12
N PHE A 228 -8.43 -21.16 -31.76
CA PHE A 228 -7.93 -20.09 -32.62
C PHE A 228 -7.73 -20.61 -34.04
N PRO A 229 -8.82 -20.83 -34.83
CA PRO A 229 -8.70 -21.37 -36.19
C PRO A 229 -7.79 -20.52 -37.09
N GLU A 230 -7.63 -19.24 -36.78
CA GLU A 230 -6.70 -18.37 -37.49
C GLU A 230 -5.23 -18.85 -37.41
N LEU A 231 -4.83 -19.54 -36.33
CA LEU A 231 -3.47 -20.05 -36.16
C LEU A 231 -3.12 -21.10 -37.20
N ASP A 232 -4.09 -21.85 -37.72
CA ASP A 232 -3.89 -22.85 -38.77
C ASP A 232 -3.44 -22.23 -40.10
N THR A 233 -3.78 -20.95 -40.31
CA THR A 233 -3.40 -20.20 -41.52
C THR A 233 -2.05 -19.51 -41.39
N ILE A 234 -1.52 -19.40 -40.17
CA ILE A 234 -0.22 -18.77 -39.88
C ILE A 234 0.89 -19.79 -40.12
N LYS A 235 1.87 -19.41 -40.94
CA LYS A 235 2.90 -20.35 -41.44
C LYS A 235 4.09 -20.55 -40.52
N THR A 236 4.42 -19.58 -39.67
CA THR A 236 5.63 -19.62 -38.83
C THR A 236 5.26 -19.66 -37.36
N ASP A 237 6.05 -20.41 -36.59
CA ASP A 237 5.85 -20.53 -35.15
C ASP A 237 6.02 -19.18 -34.44
N SER A 238 6.96 -18.34 -34.87
CA SER A 238 7.10 -16.98 -34.34
C SER A 238 5.84 -16.13 -34.53
N ALA A 239 5.16 -16.22 -35.68
CA ALA A 239 3.93 -15.46 -35.91
C ALA A 239 2.73 -16.03 -35.13
N LYS A 240 2.73 -17.34 -34.86
CA LYS A 240 1.74 -17.96 -33.98
C LYS A 240 1.97 -17.55 -32.53
N MET A 241 3.23 -17.58 -32.06
CA MET A 241 3.62 -17.10 -30.72
C MET A 241 3.26 -15.63 -30.53
N ALA A 242 3.52 -14.77 -31.52
CA ALA A 242 3.09 -13.37 -31.50
C ALA A 242 1.58 -13.24 -31.26
N ARG A 243 0.78 -14.01 -31.99
CA ARG A 243 -0.68 -13.96 -31.89
C ARG A 243 -1.18 -14.48 -30.55
N LEU A 244 -0.61 -15.58 -30.08
CA LEU A 244 -0.93 -16.15 -28.78
C LEU A 244 -0.52 -15.21 -27.65
N PHE A 245 0.65 -14.60 -27.73
CA PHE A 245 1.15 -13.69 -26.72
C PHE A 245 0.31 -12.40 -26.63
N HIS A 246 -0.14 -11.88 -27.77
CA HIS A 246 -1.13 -10.81 -27.79
C HIS A 246 -2.40 -11.17 -27.00
N TYR A 247 -2.95 -12.38 -27.20
CA TYR A 247 -4.11 -12.84 -26.43
C TYR A 247 -3.78 -13.10 -24.95
N ALA A 248 -2.58 -13.59 -24.64
CA ALA A 248 -2.12 -13.83 -23.27
C ALA A 248 -1.95 -12.54 -22.45
N SER A 249 -1.76 -11.41 -23.15
CA SER A 249 -1.59 -10.05 -22.60
C SER A 249 -2.88 -9.23 -22.63
N MET A 250 -4.04 -9.85 -22.90
CA MET A 250 -5.33 -9.17 -22.78
C MET A 250 -5.84 -9.19 -21.32
N TRP A 251 -6.75 -8.26 -21.01
CA TRP A 251 -7.40 -8.22 -19.71
C TRP A 251 -8.28 -9.45 -19.50
N GLU A 252 -8.01 -10.19 -18.43
CA GLU A 252 -8.69 -11.47 -18.16
C GLU A 252 -10.05 -11.26 -17.49
N VAL A 253 -10.99 -10.66 -18.23
CA VAL A 253 -12.34 -10.34 -17.74
C VAL A 253 -13.43 -10.81 -18.70
N ARG A 254 -14.59 -11.20 -18.16
CA ARG A 254 -15.80 -11.55 -18.92
C ARG A 254 -15.52 -12.57 -20.04
N GLY A 255 -15.72 -12.18 -21.31
CA GLY A 255 -15.61 -13.04 -22.48
C GLY A 255 -14.16 -13.37 -22.88
N ASP A 256 -13.18 -12.63 -22.37
CA ASP A 256 -11.77 -12.82 -22.73
C ASP A 256 -11.05 -13.81 -21.81
N ILE A 257 -11.67 -14.23 -20.70
CA ILE A 257 -11.09 -15.20 -19.75
C ILE A 257 -10.63 -16.48 -20.47
N ALA A 258 -11.52 -17.11 -21.25
CA ALA A 258 -11.21 -18.33 -21.99
C ALA A 258 -10.08 -18.12 -23.01
N LYS A 259 -10.03 -16.91 -23.60
CA LYS A 259 -9.08 -16.53 -24.64
C LYS A 259 -7.67 -16.36 -24.08
N VAL A 260 -7.53 -15.53 -23.05
CA VAL A 260 -6.27 -15.27 -22.34
C VAL A 260 -5.70 -16.57 -21.80
N ARG A 261 -6.51 -17.36 -21.08
CA ARG A 261 -6.09 -18.62 -20.48
C ARG A 261 -5.68 -19.66 -21.51
N THR A 262 -6.46 -19.84 -22.58
CA THR A 262 -6.09 -20.77 -23.65
C THR A 262 -4.80 -20.35 -24.33
N ALA A 263 -4.61 -19.06 -24.57
CA ALA A 263 -3.41 -18.57 -25.22
C ALA A 263 -2.15 -18.78 -24.36
N ARG A 264 -2.21 -18.48 -23.06
CA ARG A 264 -1.12 -18.78 -22.11
C ARG A 264 -0.78 -20.27 -22.08
N ARG A 265 -1.80 -21.13 -22.01
CA ARG A 265 -1.61 -22.59 -22.05
C ARG A 265 -0.95 -23.05 -23.35
N MET A 266 -1.40 -22.58 -24.51
CA MET A 266 -0.77 -22.93 -25.79
C MET A 266 0.67 -22.45 -25.87
N LEU A 267 1.00 -21.27 -25.34
CA LEU A 267 2.40 -20.83 -25.24
C LEU A 267 3.24 -21.79 -24.39
N ILE A 268 2.72 -22.23 -23.24
CA ILE A 268 3.40 -23.15 -22.33
C ILE A 268 3.53 -24.55 -22.95
N ASP A 269 2.42 -25.14 -23.37
CA ASP A 269 2.34 -26.54 -23.79
C ASP A 269 2.94 -26.77 -25.19
N ASP A 270 2.67 -25.87 -26.15
CA ASP A 270 3.05 -26.08 -27.55
C ASP A 270 4.44 -25.50 -27.89
N TYR A 271 4.88 -24.45 -27.18
CA TYR A 271 6.13 -23.74 -27.47
C TYR A 271 7.15 -23.76 -26.32
N GLY A 272 6.69 -23.88 -25.07
CA GLY A 272 7.53 -23.99 -23.88
C GLY A 272 8.68 -22.98 -23.82
N GLU A 273 9.92 -23.48 -23.77
CA GLU A 273 11.13 -22.66 -23.74
C GLU A 273 11.33 -21.80 -25.00
N ALA A 274 10.82 -22.23 -26.17
CA ALA A 274 10.92 -21.42 -27.39
C ALA A 274 10.07 -20.13 -27.30
N ALA A 275 8.98 -20.16 -26.52
CA ALA A 275 8.22 -18.96 -26.23
C ALA A 275 8.97 -18.01 -25.29
N VAL A 276 9.84 -18.50 -24.39
CA VAL A 276 10.72 -17.62 -23.58
C VAL A 276 11.64 -16.81 -24.48
N ASP A 277 12.29 -17.45 -25.45
CA ASP A 277 13.16 -16.79 -26.44
C ASP A 277 12.37 -15.76 -27.26
N TYR A 278 11.21 -16.14 -27.77
CA TYR A 278 10.34 -15.24 -28.53
C TYR A 278 9.96 -14.02 -27.71
N ILE A 279 9.42 -14.23 -26.50
CA ILE A 279 8.96 -13.16 -25.60
C ILE A 279 10.12 -12.22 -25.28
N PHE A 280 11.27 -12.76 -24.87
CA PHE A 280 12.42 -11.93 -24.53
C PHE A 280 12.90 -11.06 -25.70
N ASN A 281 12.95 -11.62 -26.91
CA ASN A 281 13.50 -10.90 -28.07
C ASN A 281 12.49 -9.95 -28.75
N ASN A 282 11.18 -10.15 -28.58
CA ASN A 282 10.16 -9.43 -29.35
C ASN A 282 9.20 -8.60 -28.49
N GLU A 283 8.93 -9.01 -27.25
CA GLU A 283 7.84 -8.46 -26.43
C GLU A 283 8.34 -7.82 -25.12
N PHE A 284 9.63 -8.00 -24.79
CA PHE A 284 10.20 -7.63 -23.50
C PHE A 284 10.49 -6.14 -23.31
N VAL A 285 10.44 -5.36 -24.41
CA VAL A 285 10.50 -3.89 -24.38
C VAL A 285 9.08 -3.38 -24.15
N THR A 286 8.65 -3.38 -22.89
CA THR A 286 7.29 -3.00 -22.51
C THR A 286 7.23 -2.43 -21.09
N TYR A 287 6.26 -1.57 -20.86
CA TYR A 287 5.83 -1.08 -19.55
C TYR A 287 4.38 -1.48 -19.22
N ASP A 288 3.72 -2.20 -20.14
CA ASP A 288 2.31 -2.60 -20.04
C ASP A 288 2.14 -3.72 -18.99
N GLY A 289 1.37 -3.45 -17.93
CA GLY A 289 1.16 -4.37 -16.80
C GLY A 289 0.58 -5.73 -17.21
N LEU A 290 -0.37 -5.76 -18.16
CA LEU A 290 -0.92 -7.01 -18.69
C LEU A 290 0.12 -7.85 -19.45
N THR A 291 0.97 -7.19 -20.24
CA THR A 291 2.07 -7.82 -20.96
C THR A 291 3.09 -8.36 -19.97
N ILE A 292 3.50 -7.54 -19.00
CA ILE A 292 4.40 -7.92 -17.92
C ILE A 292 3.87 -9.16 -17.19
N ARG A 293 2.59 -9.17 -16.84
CA ARG A 293 1.91 -10.31 -16.20
C ARG A 293 1.93 -11.55 -17.09
N ALA A 294 1.71 -11.40 -18.38
CA ALA A 294 1.80 -12.51 -19.34
C ALA A 294 3.23 -13.07 -19.44
N ILE A 295 4.25 -12.21 -19.46
CA ILE A 295 5.67 -12.58 -19.39
C ILE A 295 5.93 -13.35 -18.10
N GLU A 296 5.50 -12.80 -16.96
CA GLU A 296 5.72 -13.40 -15.63
C GLU A 296 5.14 -14.80 -15.53
N LYS A 297 3.89 -14.98 -15.99
CA LYS A 297 3.23 -16.30 -16.00
C LYS A 297 4.04 -17.31 -16.80
N HIS A 298 4.51 -16.95 -17.98
CA HIS A 298 5.31 -17.86 -18.81
C HIS A 298 6.71 -18.11 -18.20
N PHE A 299 7.38 -17.06 -17.73
CA PHE A 299 8.73 -17.15 -17.17
C PHE A 299 8.75 -17.92 -15.84
N THR A 300 7.66 -17.90 -15.07
CA THR A 300 7.51 -18.68 -13.84
C THR A 300 7.49 -20.20 -14.11
N GLU A 301 6.94 -20.64 -15.24
CA GLU A 301 6.96 -22.06 -15.63
C GLU A 301 8.34 -22.50 -16.14
N PHE A 302 9.09 -21.58 -16.74
CA PHE A 302 10.40 -21.84 -17.36
C PHE A 302 11.53 -21.03 -16.71
N LYS A 303 11.61 -21.03 -15.36
CA LYS A 303 12.53 -20.16 -14.60
C LYS A 303 14.00 -20.28 -15.01
N ASP A 304 14.49 -21.49 -15.24
CA ASP A 304 15.91 -21.70 -15.60
C ASP A 304 16.25 -21.07 -16.96
N THR A 305 15.38 -21.30 -17.95
CA THR A 305 15.52 -20.70 -19.28
C THR A 305 15.35 -19.20 -19.21
N ALA A 306 14.34 -18.71 -18.48
CA ALA A 306 14.14 -17.28 -18.25
C ALA A 306 15.38 -16.64 -17.60
N ALA A 307 15.95 -17.26 -16.57
CA ALA A 307 17.16 -16.77 -15.89
C ALA A 307 18.32 -16.54 -16.88
N TYR A 308 18.56 -17.47 -17.81
CA TYR A 308 19.57 -17.28 -18.86
C TYR A 308 19.33 -16.00 -19.69
N TYR A 309 18.09 -15.78 -20.12
CA TYR A 309 17.71 -14.58 -20.88
C TYR A 309 17.82 -13.30 -20.04
N LEU A 310 17.40 -13.34 -18.78
CA LEU A 310 17.46 -12.20 -17.86
C LEU A 310 18.90 -11.79 -17.55
N TYR A 311 19.81 -12.74 -17.31
CA TYR A 311 21.25 -12.46 -17.14
C TYR A 311 21.90 -11.89 -18.41
N ARG A 312 21.39 -12.26 -19.58
CA ARG A 312 21.80 -11.61 -20.83
C ARG A 312 21.24 -10.19 -20.93
N GLY A 313 19.99 -9.99 -20.50
CA GLY A 313 19.28 -8.73 -20.60
C GLY A 313 19.79 -7.62 -19.69
N ILE A 314 20.36 -7.94 -18.52
CA ILE A 314 21.03 -6.94 -17.67
C ILE A 314 22.27 -6.29 -18.34
N HIS A 315 22.75 -6.85 -19.45
CA HIS A 315 23.85 -6.32 -20.25
C HIS A 315 23.40 -5.80 -21.63
N ALA A 316 22.09 -5.66 -21.85
CA ALA A 316 21.56 -5.12 -23.10
C ALA A 316 21.86 -3.62 -23.25
N GLU A 317 21.84 -3.14 -24.51
CA GLU A 317 21.98 -1.71 -24.81
C GLU A 317 20.70 -0.92 -24.52
N ASN A 318 19.56 -1.61 -24.40
CA ASN A 318 18.25 -0.98 -24.18
C ASN A 318 17.90 -0.96 -22.68
N ASP A 319 17.69 0.23 -22.13
CA ASP A 319 17.42 0.44 -20.70
C ASP A 319 16.13 -0.22 -20.20
N THR A 320 15.10 -0.33 -21.04
CA THR A 320 13.85 -1.04 -20.72
C THR A 320 14.12 -2.54 -20.55
N VAL A 321 14.93 -3.14 -21.45
CA VAL A 321 15.34 -4.55 -21.33
C VAL A 321 16.15 -4.77 -20.06
N VAL A 322 17.08 -3.88 -19.74
CA VAL A 322 17.87 -3.95 -18.51
C VAL A 322 16.96 -3.89 -17.29
N SER A 323 16.07 -2.89 -17.23
CA SER A 323 15.16 -2.67 -16.10
C SER A 323 14.19 -3.83 -15.90
N ASN A 324 13.55 -4.31 -16.98
CA ASN A 324 12.69 -5.50 -16.92
C ASN A 324 13.48 -6.73 -16.50
N SER A 325 14.71 -6.91 -16.99
CA SER A 325 15.55 -8.05 -16.60
C SER A 325 15.83 -8.07 -15.10
N ILE A 326 16.20 -6.92 -14.53
CA ILE A 326 16.43 -6.78 -13.09
C ILE A 326 15.15 -7.09 -12.31
N ARG A 327 14.03 -6.48 -12.71
CA ARG A 327 12.72 -6.67 -12.06
C ARG A 327 12.33 -8.14 -12.02
N PHE A 328 12.39 -8.85 -13.16
CA PHE A 328 12.05 -10.27 -13.24
C PHE A 328 13.04 -11.17 -12.50
N LEU A 329 14.34 -10.84 -12.42
CA LEU A 329 15.28 -11.58 -11.55
C LEU A 329 14.82 -11.53 -10.09
N GLY A 330 14.31 -10.37 -9.64
CA GLY A 330 13.74 -10.18 -8.32
C GLY A 330 12.42 -10.92 -8.11
N ASN A 331 11.42 -10.65 -8.94
CA ASN A 331 10.05 -11.16 -8.78
C ASN A 331 9.98 -12.69 -8.90
N LEU A 332 10.75 -13.27 -9.82
CA LEU A 332 10.82 -14.73 -9.98
C LEU A 332 11.67 -15.41 -8.90
N LYS A 333 12.34 -14.63 -8.05
CA LYS A 333 13.29 -15.05 -7.00
C LYS A 333 14.39 -15.94 -7.56
N ILE A 334 15.07 -15.49 -8.62
CA ILE A 334 16.13 -16.25 -9.28
C ILE A 334 17.34 -16.38 -8.35
N GLU A 335 17.65 -17.61 -7.96
CA GLU A 335 18.79 -17.89 -7.08
C GLU A 335 20.12 -17.42 -7.70
N GLY A 336 20.99 -16.86 -6.86
CA GLY A 336 22.30 -16.35 -7.28
C GLY A 336 22.30 -14.96 -7.96
N ALA A 337 21.12 -14.36 -8.17
CA ALA A 337 21.04 -13.02 -8.76
C ALA A 337 21.57 -11.91 -7.83
N GLY A 338 21.47 -12.10 -6.51
CA GLY A 338 21.79 -11.12 -5.48
C GLY A 338 23.18 -10.48 -5.61
N ASP A 339 24.23 -11.29 -5.74
CA ASP A 339 25.62 -10.78 -5.91
C ASP A 339 25.80 -9.93 -7.17
N THR A 340 25.13 -10.33 -8.26
CA THR A 340 25.19 -9.63 -9.55
C THR A 340 24.49 -8.28 -9.45
N LEU A 341 23.25 -8.27 -8.94
CA LEU A 341 22.47 -7.04 -8.77
C LEU A 341 23.11 -6.10 -7.74
N THR A 342 23.67 -6.63 -6.65
CA THR A 342 24.43 -5.85 -5.65
C THR A 342 25.65 -5.17 -6.28
N ARG A 343 26.39 -5.87 -7.14
CA ARG A 343 27.53 -5.28 -7.86
C ARG A 343 27.07 -4.17 -8.81
N MET A 344 25.97 -4.38 -9.54
CA MET A 344 25.39 -3.36 -10.41
C MET A 344 24.96 -2.11 -9.63
N LEU A 345 24.34 -2.28 -8.45
CA LEU A 345 23.91 -1.17 -7.59
C LEU A 345 25.11 -0.35 -7.08
N LYS A 346 26.23 -1.00 -6.75
CA LYS A 346 27.48 -0.36 -6.30
C LYS A 346 28.20 0.42 -7.40
N ASP A 347 28.04 0.03 -8.66
CA ASP A 347 28.69 0.70 -9.79
C ASP A 347 28.02 2.05 -10.15
N LYS A 348 27.00 2.49 -9.38
CA LYS A 348 26.36 3.84 -9.34
C LYS A 348 26.28 4.56 -10.69
N LYS A 349 25.42 4.09 -11.59
CA LYS A 349 25.26 4.68 -12.94
C LYS A 349 24.03 5.55 -13.14
N ASN A 350 22.93 5.31 -12.43
CA ASN A 350 21.64 6.00 -12.64
C ASN A 350 20.72 5.80 -11.42
N GLU A 351 20.08 6.86 -10.91
CA GLU A 351 19.12 6.78 -9.79
C GLU A 351 17.87 5.97 -10.14
N ASP A 352 17.35 6.07 -11.37
CA ASP A 352 16.16 5.33 -11.78
C ASP A 352 16.43 3.82 -11.77
N LEU A 353 17.60 3.42 -12.29
CA LEU A 353 18.05 2.03 -12.29
C LEU A 353 18.35 1.53 -10.87
N ALA A 354 18.91 2.39 -10.01
CA ALA A 354 19.15 2.06 -8.61
C ALA A 354 17.83 1.71 -7.90
N GLY A 355 16.76 2.45 -8.19
CA GLY A 355 15.45 2.16 -7.63
C GLY A 355 14.93 0.78 -8.04
N VAL A 356 15.15 0.35 -9.28
CA VAL A 356 14.73 -0.99 -9.75
C VAL A 356 15.59 -2.08 -9.10
N LEU A 357 16.90 -1.84 -8.98
CA LEU A 357 17.82 -2.76 -8.30
C LEU A 357 17.48 -2.95 -6.82
N ILE A 358 17.19 -1.87 -6.10
CA ILE A 358 16.82 -1.91 -4.67
C ILE A 358 15.53 -2.72 -4.48
N TYR A 359 14.51 -2.46 -5.31
CA TYR A 359 13.26 -3.23 -5.30
C TYR A 359 13.53 -4.73 -5.51
N SER A 360 14.28 -5.10 -6.56
CA SER A 360 14.56 -6.51 -6.85
C SER A 360 15.41 -7.20 -5.80
N LEU A 361 16.38 -6.49 -5.20
CA LEU A 361 17.19 -7.02 -4.10
C LEU A 361 16.37 -7.24 -2.83
N GLY A 362 15.39 -6.37 -2.57
CA GLY A 362 14.37 -6.55 -1.53
C GLY A 362 13.54 -7.82 -1.75
N ASN A 363 13.00 -8.02 -2.95
CA ASN A 363 12.20 -9.20 -3.31
C ASN A 363 13.00 -10.52 -3.22
N LEU A 364 14.30 -10.48 -3.46
CA LEU A 364 15.22 -11.61 -3.26
C LEU A 364 15.53 -11.89 -1.78
N ALA A 365 15.20 -10.97 -0.87
CA ALA A 365 15.58 -11.00 0.54
C ALA A 365 17.10 -11.17 0.75
N ASP A 366 17.93 -10.57 -0.11
CA ASP A 366 19.38 -10.75 -0.08
C ASP A 366 20.05 -9.89 1.02
N THR A 367 20.40 -10.53 2.14
CA THR A 367 21.13 -9.89 3.24
C THR A 367 22.52 -9.35 2.84
N GLY A 368 23.14 -9.88 1.78
CA GLY A 368 24.41 -9.39 1.24
C GLY A 368 24.30 -8.00 0.60
N ALA A 369 23.10 -7.65 0.14
CA ALA A 369 22.80 -6.40 -0.57
C ALA A 369 22.57 -5.21 0.35
N VAL A 370 22.23 -5.45 1.63
CA VAL A 370 21.79 -4.42 2.59
C VAL A 370 22.73 -3.23 2.65
N GLY A 371 24.05 -3.46 2.68
CA GLY A 371 25.03 -2.37 2.69
C GLY A 371 24.96 -1.49 1.45
N ALA A 372 24.75 -2.06 0.26
CA ALA A 372 24.62 -1.30 -0.98
C ALA A 372 23.28 -0.58 -1.10
N ILE A 373 22.20 -1.15 -0.53
CA ILE A 373 20.88 -0.50 -0.46
C ILE A 373 20.95 0.74 0.44
N LEU A 374 21.59 0.61 1.60
CA LEU A 374 21.69 1.71 2.59
C LEU A 374 22.54 2.88 2.12
N ASP A 375 23.39 2.72 1.09
CA ASP A 375 24.09 3.84 0.44
C ASP A 375 23.12 4.87 -0.19
N TYR A 376 21.84 4.53 -0.33
CA TYR A 376 20.78 5.40 -0.87
C TYR A 376 19.82 5.92 0.22
N ALA A 377 20.12 5.68 1.51
CA ALA A 377 19.23 6.05 2.59
C ALA A 377 19.03 7.58 2.72
N ASP A 378 20.06 8.36 2.42
CA ASP A 378 20.01 9.83 2.51
C ASP A 378 19.59 10.50 1.20
N SER A 379 18.93 9.77 0.28
CA SER A 379 18.46 10.35 -0.98
C SER A 379 17.47 11.50 -0.75
N GLU A 380 17.62 12.61 -1.48
CA GLU A 380 16.64 13.70 -1.46
C GLU A 380 15.28 13.25 -2.03
N ASN A 381 15.27 12.18 -2.85
CA ASN A 381 14.06 11.62 -3.43
C ASN A 381 13.34 10.69 -2.44
N GLU A 382 12.16 11.12 -1.98
CA GLU A 382 11.27 10.35 -1.09
C GLU A 382 10.98 8.93 -1.61
N ARG A 383 10.72 8.75 -2.91
CA ARG A 383 10.47 7.42 -3.50
C ARG A 383 11.67 6.49 -3.32
N MET A 384 12.88 7.03 -3.42
CA MET A 384 14.10 6.26 -3.19
C MET A 384 14.21 5.85 -1.72
N ARG A 385 13.95 6.78 -0.80
CA ARG A 385 13.97 6.49 0.64
C ARG A 385 12.93 5.44 1.01
N LEU A 386 11.73 5.52 0.43
CA LEU A 386 10.66 4.53 0.59
C LEU A 386 11.10 3.15 0.06
N ARG A 387 11.67 3.07 -1.15
CA ARG A 387 12.21 1.82 -1.71
C ARG A 387 13.29 1.20 -0.82
N VAL A 388 14.18 2.02 -0.26
CA VAL A 388 15.19 1.57 0.71
C VAL A 388 14.51 0.98 1.95
N ALA A 389 13.50 1.66 2.50
CA ALA A 389 12.75 1.18 3.66
C ALA A 389 12.01 -0.13 3.36
N THR A 390 11.33 -0.23 2.21
CA THR A 390 10.61 -1.44 1.77
C THR A 390 11.56 -2.61 1.55
N ALA A 391 12.71 -2.39 0.92
CA ALA A 391 13.71 -3.44 0.77
C ALA A 391 14.25 -3.90 2.14
N CYS A 392 14.48 -2.97 3.08
CA CYS A 392 14.91 -3.33 4.44
C CYS A 392 13.83 -4.11 5.20
N LEU A 393 12.55 -3.78 5.01
CA LEU A 393 11.40 -4.50 5.54
C LEU A 393 11.34 -5.95 5.05
N GLN A 394 11.61 -6.17 3.75
CA GLN A 394 11.64 -7.50 3.16
C GLN A 394 12.86 -8.33 3.60
N ILE A 395 14.04 -7.70 3.67
CA ILE A 395 15.31 -8.38 3.99
C ILE A 395 15.47 -8.66 5.50
N LYS A 396 14.95 -7.77 6.36
CA LYS A 396 14.96 -7.92 7.84
C LYS A 396 16.35 -8.04 8.47
N ASP A 397 17.38 -7.45 7.86
CA ASP A 397 18.74 -7.44 8.41
C ASP A 397 18.91 -6.30 9.42
N LYS A 398 19.43 -6.65 10.61
CA LYS A 398 19.74 -5.72 11.71
C LYS A 398 20.66 -4.54 11.33
N LYS A 399 21.43 -4.63 10.25
CA LYS A 399 22.24 -3.51 9.74
C LYS A 399 21.39 -2.31 9.33
N ALA A 400 20.11 -2.53 9.01
CA ALA A 400 19.19 -1.45 8.65
C ALA A 400 18.68 -0.65 9.86
N ILE A 401 18.80 -1.15 11.09
CA ILE A 401 18.20 -0.54 12.29
C ILE A 401 18.55 0.96 12.42
N PRO A 402 19.82 1.40 12.34
CA PRO A 402 20.13 2.83 12.51
C PRO A 402 19.45 3.72 11.47
N TYR A 403 19.32 3.24 10.23
CA TYR A 403 18.69 3.98 9.14
C TYR A 403 17.17 3.98 9.24
N MET A 404 16.56 2.87 9.67
CA MET A 404 15.12 2.85 9.91
C MET A 404 14.74 3.74 11.09
N ILE A 405 15.58 3.82 12.14
CA ILE A 405 15.40 4.77 13.24
C ILE A 405 15.48 6.21 12.74
N TYR A 406 16.47 6.52 11.90
CA TYR A 406 16.58 7.83 11.24
C TYR A 406 15.31 8.17 10.43
N TYR A 407 14.78 7.19 9.68
CA TYR A 407 13.54 7.34 8.92
C TYR A 407 12.27 7.50 9.77
N LEU A 408 12.28 7.23 11.08
CA LEU A 408 11.13 7.53 11.94
C LEU A 408 10.88 9.03 12.11
N ASP A 409 11.83 9.87 11.70
CA ASP A 409 11.73 11.33 11.66
C ASP A 409 11.60 11.89 10.24
N ASP A 410 11.48 11.03 9.22
CA ASP A 410 11.35 11.48 7.83
C ASP A 410 10.16 12.44 7.66
N GLU A 411 10.23 13.41 6.75
CA GLU A 411 9.12 14.35 6.52
C GLU A 411 7.86 13.63 6.01
N TYR A 412 8.04 12.55 5.24
CA TYR A 412 6.94 11.79 4.65
C TYR A 412 6.52 10.63 5.54
N PHE A 413 5.22 10.56 5.79
CA PHE A 413 4.68 9.54 6.71
C PHE A 413 4.82 8.11 6.16
N THR A 414 4.86 7.91 4.83
CA THR A 414 5.03 6.61 4.16
C THR A 414 6.35 6.01 4.61
N VAL A 415 7.44 6.78 4.43
CA VAL A 415 8.80 6.41 4.86
C VAL A 415 8.83 6.11 6.37
N ARG A 416 8.24 6.97 7.21
CA ARG A 416 8.15 6.71 8.68
C ARG A 416 7.42 5.41 9.00
N THR A 417 6.37 5.09 8.27
CA THR A 417 5.52 3.91 8.53
C THR A 417 6.20 2.64 8.05
N THR A 418 6.75 2.62 6.85
CA THR A 418 7.56 1.50 6.33
C THR A 418 8.78 1.25 7.21
N ALA A 419 9.44 2.29 7.71
CA ALA A 419 10.54 2.14 8.67
C ALA A 419 10.09 1.55 10.01
N THR A 420 8.90 1.95 10.51
CA THR A 420 8.28 1.33 11.70
C THR A 420 8.03 -0.16 11.47
N LEU A 421 7.46 -0.54 10.32
CA LEU A 421 7.22 -1.93 9.95
C LEU A 421 8.54 -2.70 9.81
N ALA A 422 9.57 -2.10 9.22
CA ALA A 422 10.87 -2.73 9.04
C ALA A 422 11.50 -3.06 10.41
N LEU A 423 11.48 -2.12 11.35
CA LEU A 423 11.96 -2.33 12.72
C LEU A 423 11.14 -3.42 13.43
N MET A 424 9.83 -3.42 13.26
CA MET A 424 8.93 -4.47 13.80
C MET A 424 9.29 -5.87 13.28
N GLN A 425 9.57 -5.99 11.97
CA GLN A 425 9.97 -7.25 11.34
C GLN A 425 11.40 -7.69 11.73
N ILE A 426 12.30 -6.75 12.02
CA ILE A 426 13.63 -7.04 12.59
C ILE A 426 13.52 -7.53 14.05
N GLY A 427 12.50 -7.06 14.78
CA GLY A 427 12.15 -7.55 16.11
C GLY A 427 13.07 -7.06 17.23
N LYS A 428 13.28 -7.89 18.26
CA LYS A 428 13.97 -7.57 19.52
C LYS A 428 15.30 -6.82 19.39
N ALA A 429 16.06 -7.07 18.32
CA ALA A 429 17.32 -6.37 18.07
C ALA A 429 17.17 -4.84 17.90
N ALA A 430 15.98 -4.37 17.53
CA ALA A 430 15.67 -2.95 17.35
C ALA A 430 15.38 -2.19 18.66
N LEU A 431 15.03 -2.88 19.76
CA LEU A 431 14.59 -2.22 21.00
C LEU A 431 15.67 -1.30 21.59
N VAL A 432 16.85 -1.83 21.92
CA VAL A 432 17.91 -1.03 22.56
C VAL A 432 18.31 0.21 21.74
N PRO A 433 18.49 0.12 20.40
CA PRO A 433 18.70 1.31 19.58
C PRO A 433 17.54 2.32 19.61
N LEU A 434 16.29 1.85 19.60
CA LEU A 434 15.10 2.72 19.69
C LEU A 434 14.98 3.42 21.05
N GLU A 435 15.24 2.69 22.14
CA GLU A 435 15.22 3.25 23.50
C GLU A 435 16.23 4.39 23.62
N LYS A 436 17.46 4.16 23.13
CA LYS A 436 18.51 5.17 23.13
C LYS A 436 18.13 6.42 22.32
N GLU A 437 17.61 6.25 21.11
CA GLU A 437 17.18 7.39 20.28
C GLU A 437 16.02 8.17 20.96
N LEU A 438 15.12 7.48 21.66
CA LEU A 438 14.04 8.13 22.40
C LEU A 438 14.55 8.97 23.57
N GLU A 439 15.59 8.51 24.27
CA GLU A 439 16.27 9.29 25.34
C GLU A 439 17.00 10.52 24.79
N ASP A 440 17.62 10.40 23.62
CA ASP A 440 18.40 11.47 22.98
C ASP A 440 17.50 12.52 22.27
N SER A 441 16.30 12.12 21.83
CA SER A 441 15.37 12.97 21.10
C SER A 441 14.63 13.98 21.98
N ASN A 442 14.52 15.22 21.51
CA ASN A 442 13.73 16.29 22.15
C ASN A 442 12.55 16.79 21.30
N ARG A 443 12.26 16.13 20.17
CA ARG A 443 11.22 16.53 19.22
C ARG A 443 9.95 15.70 19.44
N PRO A 444 8.82 16.31 19.85
CA PRO A 444 7.62 15.53 20.23
C PRO A 444 7.08 14.59 19.14
N LEU A 445 7.16 15.00 17.86
CA LEU A 445 6.73 14.14 16.76
C LEU A 445 7.62 12.90 16.61
N HIS A 446 8.95 13.06 16.67
CA HIS A 446 9.91 11.96 16.60
C HIS A 446 9.81 11.05 17.82
N GLN A 447 9.68 11.62 19.02
CA GLN A 447 9.41 10.84 20.23
C GLN A 447 8.11 10.01 20.08
N THR A 448 7.08 10.55 19.43
CA THR A 448 5.83 9.82 19.18
C THR A 448 6.05 8.61 18.26
N THR A 449 6.83 8.78 17.18
CA THR A 449 7.10 7.69 16.23
C THR A 449 8.01 6.64 16.83
N LEU A 450 8.98 7.02 17.66
CA LEU A 450 9.84 6.12 18.43
C LEU A 450 9.05 5.28 19.43
N VAL A 451 8.20 5.89 20.26
CA VAL A 451 7.35 5.14 21.22
C VAL A 451 6.42 4.18 20.49
N ARG A 452 5.84 4.60 19.36
CA ARG A 452 5.03 3.73 18.51
C ARG A 452 5.84 2.56 17.94
N ALA A 453 7.06 2.80 17.46
CA ALA A 453 7.92 1.75 16.93
C ALA A 453 8.35 0.75 18.01
N ILE A 454 8.71 1.23 19.20
CA ILE A 454 9.01 0.39 20.38
C ILE A 454 7.83 -0.51 20.71
N ARG A 455 6.62 0.06 20.78
CA ARG A 455 5.40 -0.73 21.02
C ARG A 455 5.19 -1.78 19.94
N ASN A 456 5.26 -1.41 18.67
CA ASN A 456 5.03 -2.34 17.57
C ASN A 456 6.06 -3.48 17.57
N VAL A 457 7.34 -3.18 17.81
CA VAL A 457 8.38 -4.20 17.99
C VAL A 457 8.03 -5.13 19.14
N TYR A 458 7.68 -4.59 20.31
CA TYR A 458 7.32 -5.38 21.49
C TYR A 458 6.11 -6.29 21.25
N THR A 459 5.02 -5.75 20.69
CA THR A 459 3.80 -6.52 20.42
C THR A 459 4.07 -7.69 19.46
N ASN A 460 4.90 -7.47 18.45
CA ASN A 460 5.27 -8.48 17.43
C ASN A 460 6.34 -9.47 17.90
N MET A 461 6.93 -9.31 19.09
CA MET A 461 7.88 -10.29 19.63
C MET A 461 7.17 -11.58 20.07
N ASP A 462 7.87 -12.70 19.92
CA ASP A 462 7.47 -13.97 20.52
C ASP A 462 7.32 -13.81 22.04
N ASP A 463 6.29 -14.43 22.64
CA ASP A 463 6.03 -14.33 24.08
C ASP A 463 7.21 -14.86 24.92
N ALA A 464 7.99 -15.79 24.38
CA ALA A 464 9.21 -16.29 25.03
C ALA A 464 10.33 -15.22 25.13
N ASP A 465 10.27 -14.20 24.27
CA ASP A 465 11.25 -13.11 24.21
C ASP A 465 10.86 -11.89 25.03
N LYS A 466 9.59 -11.80 25.48
CA LYS A 466 9.04 -10.76 26.37
C LYS A 466 9.37 -11.10 27.82
N SER A 467 10.51 -10.60 28.30
CA SER A 467 10.92 -10.81 29.70
C SER A 467 10.45 -9.67 30.60
N ALA A 468 10.31 -9.95 31.90
CA ALA A 468 9.92 -8.95 32.89
C ALA A 468 10.90 -7.76 32.92
N GLU A 469 12.18 -7.98 32.62
CA GLU A 469 13.16 -6.89 32.51
C GLU A 469 12.88 -5.96 31.33
N ILE A 470 12.42 -6.50 30.19
CA ILE A 470 12.02 -5.69 29.03
C ILE A 470 10.75 -4.91 29.36
N GLU A 471 9.75 -5.57 29.93
CA GLU A 471 8.50 -4.93 30.36
C GLU A 471 8.76 -3.77 31.31
N GLU A 472 9.59 -3.97 32.35
CA GLU A 472 9.97 -2.93 33.31
C GLU A 472 10.75 -1.79 32.65
N SER A 473 11.69 -2.11 31.75
CA SER A 473 12.46 -1.10 31.01
C SER A 473 11.54 -0.20 30.16
N LEU A 474 10.67 -0.82 29.36
CA LEU A 474 9.75 -0.10 28.48
C LEU A 474 8.71 0.71 29.26
N ALA A 475 8.23 0.19 30.40
CA ALA A 475 7.34 0.93 31.28
C ALA A 475 8.03 2.18 31.85
N ASN A 476 9.25 2.05 32.36
CA ASN A 476 10.02 3.17 32.88
C ASN A 476 10.31 4.22 31.81
N LEU A 477 10.56 3.78 30.57
CA LEU A 477 10.78 4.65 29.42
C LEU A 477 9.52 5.42 29.00
N ALA A 478 8.33 4.80 29.11
CA ALA A 478 7.07 5.42 28.70
C ALA A 478 6.50 6.41 29.74
N ARG A 479 6.72 6.15 31.04
CA ARG A 479 6.13 6.93 32.16
C ARG A 479 6.33 8.45 32.07
N PRO A 480 7.51 8.99 31.72
CA PRO A 480 7.72 10.44 31.62
C PRO A 480 6.81 11.13 30.58
N TYR A 481 6.29 10.37 29.61
CA TYR A 481 5.49 10.90 28.51
C TYR A 481 3.98 10.91 28.78
N LEU A 482 3.52 10.40 29.93
CA LEU A 482 2.10 10.42 30.33
C LEU A 482 1.55 11.83 30.54
N ASP A 483 2.42 12.78 30.89
CA ASP A 483 2.06 14.19 31.07
C ASP A 483 2.55 15.07 29.90
N ALA A 484 3.00 14.46 28.80
CA ALA A 484 3.54 15.20 27.66
C ALA A 484 2.49 16.16 27.08
N SER A 485 2.90 17.41 26.82
CA SER A 485 2.03 18.45 26.25
C SER A 485 1.54 18.10 24.83
N TYR A 486 2.26 17.24 24.12
CA TYR A 486 1.88 16.76 22.79
C TYR A 486 0.95 15.54 22.90
N PRO A 487 -0.34 15.66 22.49
CA PRO A 487 -1.35 14.62 22.75
C PRO A 487 -1.02 13.26 22.13
N ALA A 488 -0.47 13.24 20.91
CA ALA A 488 -0.16 11.98 20.24
C ALA A 488 0.97 11.20 20.93
N LEU A 489 1.98 11.89 21.49
CA LEU A 489 3.04 11.27 22.28
C LEU A 489 2.46 10.64 23.56
N ARG A 490 1.59 11.39 24.24
CA ARG A 490 0.88 10.92 25.43
C ARG A 490 0.08 9.65 25.15
N GLU A 491 -0.68 9.65 24.06
CA GLU A 491 -1.48 8.49 23.63
C GLU A 491 -0.60 7.26 23.36
N GLN A 492 0.51 7.42 22.64
CA GLN A 492 1.42 6.30 22.37
C GLN A 492 2.08 5.77 23.66
N ALA A 493 2.42 6.65 24.61
CA ALA A 493 2.95 6.24 25.91
C ALA A 493 1.92 5.42 26.72
N HIS A 494 0.65 5.82 26.74
CA HIS A 494 -0.43 5.03 27.34
C HIS A 494 -0.58 3.68 26.65
N LYS A 495 -0.58 3.65 25.31
CA LYS A 495 -0.69 2.40 24.55
C LYS A 495 0.46 1.45 24.88
N LEU A 496 1.70 1.94 24.92
CA LEU A 496 2.86 1.12 25.31
C LEU A 496 2.71 0.56 26.72
N LEU A 497 2.36 1.37 27.72
CA LEU A 497 2.16 0.90 29.09
C LEU A 497 1.07 -0.18 29.21
N ASN A 498 -0.01 -0.04 28.43
CA ASN A 498 -1.07 -1.05 28.41
C ASN A 498 -0.59 -2.40 27.86
N GLU A 499 0.35 -2.39 26.90
CA GLU A 499 0.94 -3.62 26.35
C GLU A 499 1.91 -4.29 27.34
N VAL A 500 2.73 -3.51 28.07
CA VAL A 500 3.79 -4.06 28.93
C VAL A 500 3.35 -4.31 30.38
N GLU A 501 2.35 -3.61 30.91
CA GLU A 501 1.86 -3.78 32.29
C GLU A 501 0.42 -4.36 32.36
N GLY A 502 -0.25 -4.50 31.21
CA GLY A 502 -1.63 -4.98 31.09
C GLY A 502 -2.70 -3.91 31.30
N LYS A 503 -3.88 -4.11 30.69
CA LYS A 503 -5.04 -3.19 30.72
C LYS A 503 -5.61 -3.02 32.15
N SER A 504 -5.02 -2.16 32.97
CA SER A 504 -5.67 -1.68 34.22
C SER A 504 -5.09 -0.40 34.84
N ILE A 505 -4.12 0.27 34.22
CA ILE A 505 -3.37 1.31 34.95
C ILE A 505 -4.05 2.67 34.96
N LEU A 506 -4.92 3.00 34.00
CA LEU A 506 -5.65 4.28 34.01
C LEU A 506 -7.08 4.16 33.47
N THR A 507 -7.99 4.82 34.18
CA THR A 507 -9.41 4.93 33.86
C THR A 507 -9.64 5.97 32.74
N PRO A 508 -10.72 5.87 31.93
CA PRO A 508 -11.04 6.85 30.88
C PRO A 508 -11.09 8.30 31.35
N THR A 509 -11.30 8.53 32.65
CA THR A 509 -11.28 9.83 33.32
C THR A 509 -9.92 10.51 33.35
N GLU A 510 -8.81 9.77 33.25
CA GLU A 510 -7.44 10.33 33.24
C GLU A 510 -7.01 10.77 31.83
N ILE A 511 -7.73 10.32 30.79
CA ILE A 511 -7.50 10.67 29.38
C ILE A 511 -8.00 12.10 29.06
N PHE A 512 -8.83 12.71 29.93
CA PHE A 512 -9.55 13.96 29.64
C PHE A 512 -9.42 15.09 30.69
N ILE A 513 -8.41 15.11 31.55
CA ILE A 513 -8.21 16.26 32.46
C ILE A 513 -7.05 17.14 31.98
N SER A 514 -7.41 18.17 31.22
CA SER A 514 -6.67 19.43 31.11
C SER A 514 -7.59 20.50 30.53
N THR A 515 -8.64 20.89 31.28
CA THR A 515 -9.24 22.23 31.19
C THR A 515 -9.91 22.57 32.52
N ASP A 516 -9.12 22.75 33.58
CA ASP A 516 -9.52 23.69 34.63
C ASP A 516 -9.37 25.10 34.05
N ILE A 517 -10.36 25.50 33.26
CA ILE A 517 -10.65 26.92 33.05
C ILE A 517 -11.38 27.36 34.32
N ASN A 518 -10.61 27.90 35.27
CA ASN A 518 -11.17 28.73 36.33
C ASN A 518 -11.97 29.86 35.68
N VAL A 519 -13.30 29.77 35.77
CA VAL A 519 -14.20 30.88 35.51
C VAL A 519 -14.52 31.50 36.88
N GLU A 520 -13.81 32.58 37.22
CA GLU A 520 -14.36 33.69 38.00
C GLU A 520 -14.69 34.84 37.05
#